data_AF-A0A1Y3SCR7-F1
#
_entry.id   AF-A0A1Y3SCR7-F1
#
_cell.length_a   1.000
_cell.length_b   1.000
_cell.length_c   1.000
_cell.angle_alpha   90.00
_cell.angle_beta   90.00
_cell.angle_gamma   90.00
#
_symmetry.space_group_name_H-M   'P 1'
#
loop_
_entity.id
_entity.type
_entity.pdbx_description
1 polymer ?
#
loop_
_entity_poly.entity_id
_entity_poly.type
_entity_poly.pdbx_seq_one_letter_code
_entity_poly.pdbx_strand_id
1 'polypeptide(L)'
;MYNIAQELQAAMSAAGNNLEWQTRRPGLSLAVVTNINDDQKLNRVKCLPIENNQVEETDWCYVMAPMGGKEHGQFFFPSVNDLVVLAYLGGDPHRPLVLGAIWTAQVPPPYTIQDGKVHNYSIKTPTGTELLFYDEPKKQKVTITLPSGTVLTIDDENQAVALKDKNGENALNMDLKGGNITLKAKTKLELSAGSTTVTMESGGNLTVKATKEIGIETATLTEKGSAKVSVQGGAVEVKATGTLDLQASGITNVKGSMVNIN
;
A
#
# COMPACT_ATOMS: atom_id res chain seq x y z
N MET A 1 -71.07 -6.83 18.39
CA MET A 1 -70.09 -7.87 18.73
C MET A 1 -68.74 -7.36 18.30
N TYR A 2 -67.87 -7.04 19.27
CA TYR A 2 -66.47 -6.72 18.98
C TYR A 2 -65.74 -8.01 18.57
N ASN A 3 -64.82 -7.92 17.62
CA ASN A 3 -63.97 -9.04 17.21
C ASN A 3 -63.02 -9.38 18.37
N ILE A 4 -62.84 -10.67 18.67
CA ILE A 4 -61.91 -11.20 19.70
C ILE A 4 -60.52 -10.54 19.62
N ALA A 5 -60.05 -10.16 18.43
CA ALA A 5 -58.80 -9.42 18.24
C ALA A 5 -58.79 -8.02 18.91
N GLN A 6 -59.93 -7.32 18.90
CA GLN A 6 -60.08 -6.01 19.54
C GLN A 6 -60.21 -6.11 21.06
N GLU A 7 -60.84 -7.18 21.57
CA GLU A 7 -60.88 -7.48 23.02
C GLU A 7 -59.50 -7.88 23.55
N LEU A 8 -58.74 -8.65 22.79
CA LEU A 8 -57.36 -9.02 23.13
C LEU A 8 -56.47 -7.77 23.14
N GLN A 9 -56.57 -6.91 22.14
CA GLN A 9 -55.77 -5.68 22.05
C GLN A 9 -56.12 -4.69 23.18
N ALA A 10 -57.39 -4.54 23.55
CA ALA A 10 -57.81 -3.71 24.68
C ALA A 10 -57.35 -4.28 26.04
N ALA A 11 -57.39 -5.59 26.24
CA ALA A 11 -56.90 -6.25 27.45
C ALA A 11 -55.37 -6.15 27.59
N MET A 12 -54.63 -6.18 26.49
CA MET A 12 -53.18 -6.06 26.46
C MET A 12 -52.70 -4.62 26.69
N SER A 13 -53.44 -3.63 26.18
CA SER A 13 -53.19 -2.21 26.46
C SER A 13 -53.50 -1.83 27.92
N ALA A 14 -54.52 -2.46 28.55
CA ALA A 14 -54.88 -2.22 29.95
C ALA A 14 -53.89 -2.86 30.95
N ALA A 15 -53.13 -3.89 30.54
CA ALA A 15 -52.15 -4.59 31.37
C ALA A 15 -50.73 -3.97 31.33
N GLY A 16 -50.54 -2.83 30.66
CA GLY A 16 -49.22 -2.20 30.48
C GLY A 16 -48.24 -3.00 29.61
N ASN A 17 -48.68 -4.13 29.05
CA ASN A 17 -47.89 -5.03 28.22
C ASN A 17 -48.27 -4.85 26.75
N ASN A 18 -47.85 -3.74 26.12
CA ASN A 18 -47.90 -3.70 24.66
C ASN A 18 -46.82 -4.64 24.13
N LEU A 19 -47.19 -5.62 23.29
CA LEU A 19 -46.24 -6.50 22.61
C LEU A 19 -45.13 -5.72 21.89
N GLU A 20 -45.44 -4.52 21.40
CA GLU A 20 -44.45 -3.63 20.78
C GLU A 20 -43.25 -3.31 21.67
N TRP A 21 -43.43 -3.19 22.99
CA TRP A 21 -42.31 -2.94 23.90
C TRP A 21 -41.54 -4.23 24.25
N GLN A 22 -42.16 -5.40 24.07
CA GLN A 22 -41.52 -6.70 24.31
C GLN A 22 -40.70 -7.19 23.11
N THR A 23 -41.00 -6.71 21.89
CA THR A 23 -40.26 -7.05 20.66
C THR A 23 -39.27 -5.97 20.24
N ARG A 24 -39.40 -4.74 20.72
CA ARG A 24 -38.39 -3.70 20.48
C ARG A 24 -37.06 -4.10 21.11
N ARG A 25 -35.99 -3.93 20.35
CA ARG A 25 -34.61 -3.95 20.86
C ARG A 25 -34.08 -2.52 20.90
N PRO A 26 -34.47 -1.71 21.90
CA PRO A 26 -33.95 -0.36 22.03
C PRO A 26 -32.49 -0.46 22.50
N GLY A 27 -31.54 -0.16 21.61
CA GLY A 27 -30.12 -0.13 21.96
C GLY A 27 -29.22 -0.73 20.90
N LEU A 28 -28.02 -1.09 21.34
CA LEU A 28 -26.99 -1.72 20.53
C LEU A 28 -26.81 -3.16 21.00
N SER A 29 -26.56 -4.07 20.06
CA SER A 29 -26.27 -5.46 20.36
C SER A 29 -24.96 -5.90 19.75
N LEU A 30 -24.24 -6.80 20.43
CA LEU A 30 -23.06 -7.44 19.86
C LEU A 30 -23.48 -8.65 19.02
N ALA A 31 -22.85 -8.82 17.86
CA ALA A 31 -23.10 -9.93 16.96
C ALA A 31 -21.83 -10.40 16.26
N VAL A 32 -21.79 -11.67 15.87
CA VAL A 32 -20.72 -12.22 15.04
C VAL A 32 -21.20 -12.26 13.59
N VAL A 33 -20.37 -11.84 12.64
CA VAL A 33 -20.70 -11.95 11.21
C VAL A 33 -20.68 -13.42 10.78
N THR A 34 -21.77 -13.88 10.17
CA THR A 34 -21.95 -15.28 9.74
C THR A 34 -21.88 -15.45 8.23
N ASN A 35 -22.32 -14.45 7.46
CA ASN A 35 -22.35 -14.52 6.00
C ASN A 35 -22.14 -13.15 5.36
N ILE A 36 -21.33 -13.12 4.30
CA ILE A 36 -21.00 -11.93 3.50
C ILE A 36 -21.31 -12.13 2.00
N ASN A 37 -21.81 -13.30 1.60
CA ASN A 37 -22.14 -13.62 0.21
C ASN A 37 -23.57 -13.17 -0.12
N ASP A 38 -23.75 -11.87 -0.34
CA ASP A 38 -25.05 -11.27 -0.70
C ASP A 38 -25.36 -11.50 -2.19
N ASP A 39 -26.29 -12.41 -2.48
CA ASP A 39 -26.72 -12.74 -3.84
C ASP A 39 -27.27 -11.53 -4.62
N GLN A 40 -27.76 -10.50 -3.93
CA GLN A 40 -28.25 -9.26 -4.55
C GLN A 40 -27.13 -8.24 -4.83
N LYS A 41 -25.89 -8.53 -4.40
CA LYS A 41 -24.70 -7.69 -4.60
C LYS A 41 -24.84 -6.28 -4.02
N LEU A 42 -25.53 -6.15 -2.89
CA LEU A 42 -25.69 -4.88 -2.15
C LEU A 42 -24.65 -4.71 -1.05
N ASN A 43 -23.69 -5.64 -0.93
CA ASN A 43 -22.64 -5.68 0.10
C ASN A 43 -23.23 -5.63 1.51
N ARG A 44 -24.26 -6.44 1.77
CA ARG A 44 -24.82 -6.61 3.11
C ARG A 44 -24.16 -7.79 3.81
N VAL A 45 -24.32 -7.86 5.13
CA VAL A 45 -23.83 -8.98 5.94
C VAL A 45 -24.96 -9.58 6.78
N LYS A 46 -24.90 -10.87 7.06
CA LYS A 46 -25.71 -11.48 8.12
C LYS A 46 -24.90 -11.63 9.38
N CYS A 47 -25.56 -11.52 10.52
CA CYS A 47 -24.92 -11.61 11.82
C CYS A 47 -25.73 -12.47 12.78
N LEU A 48 -25.06 -13.06 13.77
CA LEU A 48 -25.68 -13.78 14.88
C LEU A 48 -25.45 -13.00 16.18
N PRO A 49 -26.50 -12.40 16.78
CA PRO A 49 -26.38 -11.70 18.06
C PRO A 49 -25.96 -12.63 19.20
N ILE A 50 -25.11 -12.13 20.11
CA ILE A 50 -24.45 -12.94 21.16
C ILE A 50 -25.25 -12.95 22.49
N GLU A 51 -26.28 -12.12 22.61
CA GLU A 51 -26.95 -11.84 23.89
C GLU A 51 -27.76 -13.00 24.48
N ASN A 52 -28.16 -14.01 23.69
CA ASN A 52 -28.85 -15.19 24.23
C ASN A 52 -28.80 -16.42 23.31
N ASN A 53 -28.87 -17.62 23.89
CA ASN A 53 -28.84 -18.94 23.20
C ASN A 53 -30.11 -19.25 22.38
N GLN A 54 -30.97 -18.27 22.12
CA GLN A 54 -32.24 -18.39 21.40
C GLN A 54 -32.36 -17.34 20.29
N VAL A 55 -31.28 -16.65 19.94
CA VAL A 55 -31.33 -15.59 18.92
C VAL A 55 -31.02 -16.19 17.55
N GLU A 56 -31.93 -15.93 16.61
CA GLU A 56 -31.77 -16.31 15.21
C GLU A 56 -30.79 -15.37 14.49
N GLU A 57 -30.23 -15.86 13.39
CA GLU A 57 -29.43 -15.05 12.47
C GLU A 57 -30.28 -13.88 11.96
N THR A 58 -29.68 -12.70 11.86
CA THR A 58 -30.34 -11.54 11.26
C THR A 58 -30.64 -11.77 9.78
N ASP A 59 -31.59 -11.02 9.23
CA ASP A 59 -31.61 -10.79 7.79
C ASP A 59 -30.40 -9.92 7.37
N TRP A 60 -30.25 -9.67 6.07
CA TRP A 60 -29.17 -8.88 5.50
C TRP A 60 -29.12 -7.46 6.07
N CYS A 61 -28.04 -7.18 6.80
CA CYS A 61 -27.74 -5.89 7.41
C CYS A 61 -26.88 -5.05 6.48
N TYR A 62 -27.23 -3.78 6.28
CA TYR A 62 -26.28 -2.82 5.72
C TYR A 62 -25.16 -2.54 6.71
N VAL A 63 -23.98 -2.19 6.20
CA VAL A 63 -22.82 -1.80 7.00
C VAL A 63 -22.60 -0.30 6.87
N MET A 64 -22.50 0.39 8.01
CA MET A 64 -22.18 1.81 8.06
C MET A 64 -20.74 2.03 7.58
N ALA A 65 -20.58 2.83 6.54
CA ALA A 65 -19.29 3.37 6.13
C ALA A 65 -19.11 4.77 6.73
N PRO A 66 -17.88 5.17 7.13
CA PRO A 66 -17.63 6.54 7.58
C PRO A 66 -17.96 7.60 6.50
N MET A 67 -17.90 7.22 5.23
CA MET A 67 -18.33 8.02 4.08
C MET A 67 -18.81 7.10 2.96
N GLY A 68 -20.02 7.33 2.45
CA GLY A 68 -20.57 6.65 1.28
C GLY A 68 -21.39 7.60 0.43
N GLY A 69 -21.10 7.66 -0.86
CA GLY A 69 -21.85 8.41 -1.87
C GLY A 69 -21.90 7.66 -3.19
N LYS A 70 -22.51 8.27 -4.21
CA LYS A 70 -22.63 7.62 -5.53
C LYS A 70 -21.25 7.47 -6.15
N GLU A 71 -20.75 6.22 -6.23
CA GLU A 71 -19.45 5.84 -6.82
C GLU A 71 -18.21 6.39 -6.08
N HIS A 72 -18.34 6.79 -4.81
CA HIS A 72 -17.21 7.22 -3.97
C HIS A 72 -17.44 6.93 -2.49
N GLY A 73 -16.37 6.79 -1.70
CA GLY A 73 -16.46 6.58 -0.25
C GLY A 73 -15.36 5.66 0.28
N GLN A 74 -15.52 5.22 1.54
CA GLN A 74 -14.67 4.22 2.18
C GLN A 74 -15.32 2.84 2.05
N PHE A 75 -14.56 1.85 1.60
CA PHE A 75 -15.05 0.48 1.42
C PHE A 75 -14.28 -0.46 2.35
N PHE A 76 -14.77 -0.58 3.58
CA PHE A 76 -14.27 -1.53 4.58
C PHE A 76 -15.44 -2.35 5.11
N PHE A 77 -15.33 -3.67 4.99
CA PHE A 77 -16.37 -4.60 5.41
C PHE A 77 -15.81 -5.60 6.40
N PRO A 78 -16.61 -6.01 7.41
CA PRO A 78 -16.22 -7.06 8.31
C PRO A 78 -16.16 -8.41 7.58
N SER A 79 -15.29 -9.29 8.04
CA SER A 79 -15.16 -10.67 7.58
C SER A 79 -16.07 -11.59 8.38
N VAL A 80 -16.32 -12.80 7.86
CA VAL A 80 -16.97 -13.87 8.64
C VAL A 80 -16.16 -14.13 9.91
N ASN A 81 -16.86 -14.26 11.03
CA ASN A 81 -16.36 -14.37 12.40
C ASN A 81 -15.89 -13.06 13.07
N ASP A 82 -15.99 -11.91 12.41
CA ASP A 82 -15.71 -10.63 13.07
C ASP A 82 -16.83 -10.25 14.05
N LEU A 83 -16.43 -9.64 15.17
CA LEU A 83 -17.34 -9.12 16.18
C LEU A 83 -17.77 -7.69 15.82
N VAL A 84 -19.08 -7.50 15.64
CA VAL A 84 -19.70 -6.24 15.22
C VAL A 84 -20.74 -5.73 16.21
N VAL A 85 -21.01 -4.44 16.10
CA VAL A 85 -22.10 -3.76 16.83
C VAL A 85 -23.28 -3.55 15.88
N LEU A 86 -24.42 -4.12 16.24
CA LEU A 86 -25.70 -3.91 15.59
C LEU A 86 -26.47 -2.78 16.24
N ALA A 87 -27.15 -2.00 15.41
CA ALA A 87 -28.23 -1.12 15.80
C ALA A 87 -29.53 -1.55 15.09
N TYR A 88 -30.67 -1.31 15.73
CA TYR A 88 -31.98 -1.62 15.17
C TYR A 88 -32.72 -0.32 14.88
N LEU A 89 -33.00 -0.04 13.61
CA LEU A 89 -33.61 1.22 13.19
C LEU A 89 -35.02 1.36 13.79
N GLY A 90 -35.22 2.38 14.63
CA GLY A 90 -36.48 2.56 15.36
C GLY A 90 -36.74 1.48 16.43
N GLY A 91 -35.73 0.68 16.78
CA GLY A 91 -35.84 -0.46 17.68
C GLY A 91 -36.46 -1.71 17.05
N ASP A 92 -36.66 -1.74 15.74
CA ASP A 92 -37.22 -2.87 15.00
C ASP A 92 -36.15 -3.96 14.74
N PRO A 93 -36.30 -5.18 15.30
CA PRO A 93 -35.37 -6.29 15.10
C PRO A 93 -35.20 -6.72 13.64
N HIS A 94 -36.20 -6.45 12.79
CA HIS A 94 -36.18 -6.78 11.36
C HIS A 94 -35.46 -5.73 10.52
N ARG A 95 -35.00 -4.63 11.13
CA ARG A 95 -34.24 -3.56 10.45
C ARG A 95 -32.87 -3.35 11.10
N PRO A 96 -32.01 -4.39 11.12
CA PRO A 96 -30.68 -4.28 11.67
C PRO A 96 -29.73 -3.50 10.75
N LEU A 97 -28.78 -2.81 11.36
CA LEU A 97 -27.69 -2.07 10.72
C LEU A 97 -26.40 -2.35 11.49
N VAL A 98 -25.32 -2.69 10.80
CA VAL A 98 -23.98 -2.79 11.41
C VAL A 98 -23.37 -1.40 11.51
N LEU A 99 -23.01 -0.98 12.72
CA LEU A 99 -22.35 0.30 12.96
C LEU A 99 -20.82 0.23 12.78
N GLY A 100 -20.24 -0.93 13.03
CA GLY A 100 -18.80 -1.15 12.98
C GLY A 100 -18.37 -2.39 13.77
N ALA A 101 -17.05 -2.60 13.87
CA ALA A 101 -16.44 -3.67 14.63
C ALA A 101 -15.77 -3.13 15.90
N ILE A 102 -15.58 -4.00 16.90
CA ILE A 102 -14.91 -3.67 18.15
C ILE A 102 -13.78 -4.65 18.45
N TRP A 103 -12.76 -4.17 19.16
CA TRP A 103 -11.73 -5.02 19.76
C TRP A 103 -12.12 -5.46 21.16
N THR A 104 -11.67 -6.66 21.55
CA THR A 104 -11.90 -7.26 22.87
C THR A 104 -10.63 -7.96 23.35
N ALA A 105 -10.66 -8.58 24.53
CA ALA A 105 -9.55 -9.39 25.01
C ALA A 105 -9.25 -10.60 24.10
N GLN A 106 -10.27 -11.14 23.41
CA GLN A 106 -10.14 -12.26 22.48
C GLN A 106 -9.77 -11.79 21.05
N VAL A 107 -10.13 -10.56 20.69
CA VAL A 107 -9.82 -9.93 19.39
C VAL A 107 -9.04 -8.63 19.66
N PRO A 108 -7.74 -8.72 19.96
CA PRO A 108 -6.96 -7.56 20.36
C PRO A 108 -6.69 -6.60 19.19
N PRO A 109 -6.51 -5.28 19.46
CA PRO A 109 -6.08 -4.32 18.44
C PRO A 109 -4.63 -4.59 17.98
N PRO A 110 -4.24 -4.08 16.80
CA PRO A 110 -2.86 -4.22 16.29
C PRO A 110 -1.81 -3.47 17.13
N TYR A 111 -2.23 -2.45 17.89
CA TYR A 111 -1.36 -1.65 18.77
C TYR A 111 -2.01 -1.46 20.14
N THR A 112 -1.16 -1.33 21.16
CA THR A 112 -1.58 -1.00 22.52
C THR A 112 -1.15 0.42 22.87
N ILE A 113 -1.99 1.12 23.64
CA ILE A 113 -1.68 2.45 24.18
C ILE A 113 -0.66 2.26 25.31
N GLN A 114 0.44 3.00 25.25
CA GLN A 114 1.53 2.95 26.24
C GLN A 114 1.61 4.31 26.95
N ASP A 115 1.76 4.31 28.27
CA ASP A 115 1.91 5.52 29.10
C ASP A 115 0.83 6.61 28.86
N GLY A 116 -0.39 6.21 28.49
CA GLY A 116 -1.49 7.13 28.19
C GLY A 116 -1.29 7.95 26.90
N LYS A 117 -0.33 7.59 26.04
CA LYS A 117 -0.02 8.28 24.79
C LYS A 117 -0.36 7.41 23.59
N VAL A 118 -0.96 8.03 22.58
CA VAL A 118 -1.27 7.40 21.30
C VAL A 118 -0.33 7.97 20.26
N HIS A 119 0.59 7.14 19.77
CA HIS A 119 1.51 7.53 18.70
C HIS A 119 1.28 6.74 17.41
N ASN A 120 0.67 5.55 17.48
CA ASN A 120 0.40 4.71 16.31
C ASN A 120 -1.04 4.89 15.83
N TYR A 121 -1.21 5.40 14.62
CA TYR A 121 -2.50 5.47 13.92
C TYR A 121 -2.39 4.63 12.65
N SER A 122 -3.14 3.53 12.57
CA SER A 122 -2.95 2.53 11.52
C SER A 122 -4.25 2.09 10.85
N ILE A 123 -4.18 1.84 9.54
CA ILE A 123 -5.16 1.02 8.82
C ILE A 123 -4.44 -0.28 8.43
N LYS A 124 -4.87 -1.39 9.04
CA LYS A 124 -4.29 -2.72 8.82
C LYS A 124 -5.35 -3.68 8.29
N THR A 125 -5.06 -4.33 7.16
CA THR A 125 -5.95 -5.32 6.55
C THR A 125 -5.74 -6.70 7.18
N PRO A 126 -6.72 -7.63 7.08
CA PRO A 126 -6.63 -8.95 7.72
C PRO A 126 -5.40 -9.78 7.31
N THR A 127 -4.90 -9.60 6.09
CA THR A 127 -3.74 -10.34 5.57
C THR A 127 -2.39 -9.65 5.82
N GLY A 128 -2.39 -8.51 6.52
CA GLY A 128 -1.18 -7.86 7.01
C GLY A 128 -0.65 -6.68 6.18
N THR A 129 -1.39 -6.18 5.20
CA THR A 129 -1.08 -4.87 4.58
C THR A 129 -1.39 -3.76 5.58
N GLU A 130 -0.48 -2.82 5.77
CA GLU A 130 -0.59 -1.79 6.80
C GLU A 130 -0.14 -0.43 6.30
N LEU A 131 -0.97 0.60 6.50
CA LEU A 131 -0.59 2.01 6.48
C LEU A 131 -0.52 2.49 7.93
N LEU A 132 0.66 2.91 8.38
CA LEU A 132 0.92 3.39 9.73
C LEU A 132 1.41 4.84 9.70
N PHE A 133 0.75 5.69 10.47
CA PHE A 133 1.25 6.99 10.88
C PHE A 133 1.76 6.87 12.31
N TYR A 134 3.04 7.14 12.50
CA TYR A 134 3.65 7.30 13.80
C TYR A 134 3.82 8.78 14.08
N ASP A 135 3.23 9.28 15.16
CA ASP A 135 3.09 10.70 15.48
C ASP A 135 3.57 11.03 16.90
N GLU A 136 4.82 10.66 17.20
CA GLU A 136 5.54 11.24 18.33
C GLU A 136 6.21 12.55 17.87
N PRO A 137 6.14 13.63 18.66
CA PRO A 137 6.77 14.90 18.28
C PRO A 137 8.25 14.75 17.92
N LYS A 138 8.62 15.24 16.73
CA LYS A 138 9.97 15.17 16.11
C LYS A 138 10.40 13.78 15.64
N LYS A 139 9.52 12.80 15.71
CA LYS A 139 9.76 11.43 15.24
C LYS A 139 8.72 10.95 14.23
N GLN A 140 8.03 11.90 13.59
CA GLN A 140 6.93 11.57 12.69
C GLN A 140 7.39 10.67 11.55
N LYS A 141 6.59 9.64 11.26
CA LYS A 141 6.92 8.65 10.24
C LYS A 141 5.66 8.08 9.64
N VAL A 142 5.65 7.93 8.32
CA VAL A 142 4.59 7.23 7.58
C VAL A 142 5.19 5.98 6.97
N THR A 143 4.55 4.83 7.19
CA THR A 143 5.02 3.54 6.67
C THR A 143 3.88 2.79 5.98
N ILE A 144 4.14 2.27 4.78
CA ILE A 144 3.28 1.30 4.11
C ILE A 144 4.02 -0.03 4.07
N THR A 145 3.47 -1.07 4.68
CA THR A 145 4.05 -2.41 4.74
C THR A 145 3.13 -3.41 4.04
N LEU A 146 3.69 -4.22 3.16
CA LEU A 146 2.99 -5.34 2.51
C LEU A 146 3.38 -6.68 3.15
N PRO A 147 2.53 -7.72 3.05
CA PRO A 147 2.84 -9.07 3.57
C PRO A 147 4.09 -9.71 2.97
N SER A 148 4.50 -9.29 1.76
CA SER A 148 5.77 -9.69 1.14
C SER A 148 7.01 -9.21 1.90
N GLY A 149 6.85 -8.26 2.83
CA GLY A 149 7.92 -7.52 3.50
C GLY A 149 8.40 -6.30 2.71
N THR A 150 7.73 -5.93 1.62
CA THR A 150 7.98 -4.65 0.93
C THR A 150 7.52 -3.49 1.83
N VAL A 151 8.37 -2.49 1.99
CA VAL A 151 8.12 -1.33 2.85
C VAL A 151 8.42 -0.04 2.11
N LEU A 152 7.45 0.88 2.12
CA LEU A 152 7.66 2.30 1.84
C LEU A 152 7.68 3.08 3.16
N THR A 153 8.63 3.98 3.34
CA THR A 153 8.80 4.78 4.54
C THR A 153 9.11 6.22 4.18
N ILE A 154 8.43 7.16 4.85
CA ILE A 154 8.75 8.58 4.90
C ILE A 154 9.01 8.92 6.38
N ASP A 155 10.19 9.43 6.70
CA ASP A 155 10.71 9.56 8.06
C ASP A 155 11.20 10.99 8.28
N ASP A 156 10.51 11.74 9.13
CA ASP A 156 10.82 13.16 9.42
C ASP A 156 12.01 13.29 10.36
N GLU A 157 12.19 12.36 11.30
CA GLU A 157 13.31 12.34 12.26
C GLU A 157 14.66 12.26 11.52
N ASN A 158 14.73 11.31 10.59
CA ASN A 158 15.94 11.03 9.83
C ASN A 158 16.00 11.82 8.51
N GLN A 159 14.94 12.58 8.20
CA GLN A 159 14.76 13.29 6.93
C GLN A 159 15.04 12.36 5.74
N ALA A 160 14.33 11.24 5.68
CA ALA A 160 14.61 10.17 4.72
C ALA A 160 13.34 9.60 4.09
N VAL A 161 13.46 9.15 2.84
CA VAL A 161 12.43 8.39 2.13
C VAL A 161 13.04 7.09 1.62
N ALA A 162 12.38 5.96 1.86
CA ALA A 162 12.88 4.65 1.47
C ALA A 162 11.77 3.74 0.94
N LEU A 163 12.02 3.07 -0.19
CA LEU A 163 11.24 1.93 -0.68
C LEU A 163 12.17 0.73 -0.80
N LYS A 164 11.87 -0.36 -0.11
CA LYS A 164 12.72 -1.56 -0.10
C LYS A 164 11.92 -2.85 -0.08
N ASP A 165 12.51 -3.91 -0.63
CA ASP A 165 12.06 -5.27 -0.37
C ASP A 165 12.42 -5.72 1.07
N LYS A 166 11.96 -6.91 1.44
CA LYS A 166 12.16 -7.50 2.77
C LYS A 166 13.64 -7.54 3.22
N ASN A 167 14.55 -7.74 2.27
CA ASN A 167 15.97 -7.95 2.55
C ASN A 167 16.83 -6.70 2.26
N GLY A 168 16.25 -5.64 1.70
CA GLY A 168 16.99 -4.47 1.21
C GLY A 168 17.92 -4.79 0.04
N GLU A 169 17.64 -5.86 -0.72
CA GLU A 169 18.43 -6.22 -1.90
C GLU A 169 18.05 -5.36 -3.10
N ASN A 170 16.76 -5.01 -3.20
CA ASN A 170 16.22 -4.01 -4.11
C ASN A 170 15.68 -2.84 -3.29
N ALA A 171 16.21 -1.63 -3.53
CA ALA A 171 15.87 -0.46 -2.74
C ALA A 171 16.05 0.86 -3.49
N LEU A 172 15.19 1.83 -3.17
CA LEU A 172 15.36 3.24 -3.48
C LEU A 172 15.41 3.99 -2.14
N ASN A 173 16.49 4.70 -1.87
CA ASN A 173 16.62 5.54 -0.68
C ASN A 173 16.97 6.97 -1.09
N MET A 174 16.35 7.94 -0.41
CA MET A 174 16.62 9.36 -0.53
C MET A 174 16.96 9.88 0.88
N ASP A 175 18.19 10.37 1.02
CA ASP A 175 18.67 11.09 2.20
C ASP A 175 18.45 12.59 1.96
N LEU A 176 17.40 13.15 2.54
CA LEU A 176 17.03 14.55 2.35
C LEU A 176 17.93 15.50 3.16
N LYS A 177 18.67 14.98 4.14
CA LYS A 177 19.62 15.75 4.95
C LYS A 177 20.97 15.89 4.26
N GLY A 178 21.50 14.78 3.74
CA GLY A 178 22.78 14.73 3.03
C GLY A 178 22.68 14.97 1.52
N GLY A 179 21.47 14.93 0.95
CA GLY A 179 21.21 15.18 -0.47
C GLY A 179 21.52 13.99 -1.39
N ASN A 180 21.70 12.78 -0.84
CA ASN A 180 22.07 11.60 -1.61
C ASN A 180 20.83 10.78 -2.02
N ILE A 181 20.86 10.24 -3.24
CA ILE A 181 19.85 9.28 -3.72
C ILE A 181 20.57 8.00 -4.15
N THR A 182 20.12 6.86 -3.62
CA THR A 182 20.69 5.55 -3.95
C THR A 182 19.60 4.65 -4.54
N LEU A 183 19.88 4.10 -5.73
CA LEU A 183 19.06 3.05 -6.34
C LEU A 183 19.88 1.76 -6.39
N LYS A 184 19.33 0.69 -5.81
CA LYS A 184 19.98 -0.61 -5.68
C LYS A 184 19.08 -1.68 -6.28
N ALA A 185 19.68 -2.56 -7.09
CA ALA A 185 19.04 -3.74 -7.63
C ALA A 185 19.95 -4.96 -7.42
N LYS A 186 19.36 -6.11 -7.11
CA LYS A 186 20.12 -7.35 -6.87
C LYS A 186 20.79 -7.87 -8.14
N THR A 187 20.12 -7.76 -9.28
CA THR A 187 20.51 -8.43 -10.53
C THR A 187 20.77 -7.45 -11.67
N LYS A 188 19.84 -6.53 -11.92
CA LYS A 188 19.89 -5.62 -13.08
C LYS A 188 19.16 -4.30 -12.78
N LEU A 189 19.76 -3.18 -13.17
CA LEU A 189 19.14 -1.86 -13.22
C LEU A 189 19.11 -1.40 -14.67
N GLU A 190 17.91 -1.14 -15.20
CA GLU A 190 17.70 -0.72 -16.58
C GLU A 190 16.88 0.57 -16.65
N LEU A 191 17.39 1.55 -17.41
CA LEU A 191 16.68 2.74 -17.82
C LEU A 191 16.45 2.64 -19.34
N SER A 192 15.21 2.62 -19.79
CA SER A 192 14.89 2.37 -21.20
C SER A 192 13.80 3.29 -21.76
N ALA A 193 13.96 3.70 -23.01
CA ALA A 193 12.99 4.47 -23.79
C ALA A 193 13.10 4.07 -25.27
N GLY A 194 12.13 3.29 -25.76
CA GLY A 194 12.19 2.72 -27.12
C GLY A 194 13.44 1.86 -27.32
N SER A 195 14.29 2.23 -28.26
CA SER A 195 15.57 1.55 -28.58
C SER A 195 16.77 2.06 -27.79
N THR A 196 16.60 3.04 -26.90
CA THR A 196 17.68 3.60 -26.08
C THR A 196 17.67 2.97 -24.69
N THR A 197 18.82 2.46 -24.22
CA THR A 197 18.92 1.77 -22.92
C THR A 197 20.23 2.11 -22.19
N VAL A 198 20.15 2.27 -20.87
CA VAL A 198 21.29 2.22 -19.94
C VAL A 198 21.09 1.04 -19.01
N THR A 199 22.04 0.11 -18.95
CA THR A 199 21.89 -1.15 -18.23
C THR A 199 23.10 -1.42 -17.36
N MET A 200 22.88 -1.61 -16.06
CA MET A 200 23.86 -2.08 -15.09
C MET A 200 23.50 -3.50 -14.66
N GLU A 201 24.46 -4.41 -14.65
CA GLU A 201 24.27 -5.82 -14.29
C GLU A 201 25.15 -6.20 -13.10
N SER A 202 24.68 -7.14 -12.26
CA SER A 202 25.41 -7.62 -11.10
C SER A 202 26.76 -8.28 -11.44
N GLY A 203 26.96 -8.68 -12.70
CA GLY A 203 28.24 -9.16 -13.23
C GLY A 203 29.30 -8.08 -13.48
N GLY A 204 28.97 -6.80 -13.24
CA GLY A 204 29.88 -5.66 -13.42
C GLY A 204 29.80 -4.96 -14.78
N ASN A 205 28.89 -5.40 -15.66
CA ASN A 205 28.70 -4.77 -16.95
C ASN A 205 27.86 -3.49 -16.83
N LEU A 206 28.33 -2.40 -17.45
CA LEU A 206 27.55 -1.21 -17.75
C LEU A 206 27.46 -1.06 -19.27
N THR A 207 26.24 -1.06 -19.81
CA THR A 207 25.99 -0.95 -21.25
C THR A 207 25.09 0.24 -21.55
N VAL A 208 25.49 1.06 -22.51
CA VAL A 208 24.68 2.16 -23.06
C VAL A 208 24.41 1.87 -24.54
N LYS A 209 23.14 1.80 -24.94
CA LYS A 209 22.73 1.57 -26.34
C LYS A 209 21.85 2.73 -26.80
N ALA A 210 22.12 3.23 -28.01
CA ALA A 210 21.28 4.16 -28.73
C ALA A 210 21.40 3.88 -30.23
N THR A 211 20.31 4.08 -30.98
CA THR A 211 20.27 3.79 -32.43
C THR A 211 20.57 5.00 -33.31
N LYS A 212 20.55 6.21 -32.74
CA LYS A 212 20.84 7.46 -33.47
C LYS A 212 22.18 8.04 -33.04
N GLU A 213 22.29 8.44 -31.79
CA GLU A 213 23.45 9.18 -31.28
C GLU A 213 23.60 8.99 -29.77
N ILE A 214 24.85 9.00 -29.29
CA ILE A 214 25.23 9.22 -27.89
C ILE A 214 26.13 10.47 -27.88
N GLY A 215 25.59 11.61 -27.45
CA GLY A 215 26.34 12.87 -27.33
C GLY A 215 26.99 13.01 -25.95
N ILE A 216 28.28 13.36 -25.91
CA ILE A 216 29.03 13.62 -24.68
C ILE A 216 29.77 14.94 -24.84
N GLU A 217 29.27 16.00 -24.18
CA GLU A 217 29.89 17.33 -24.15
C GLU A 217 30.41 17.63 -22.75
N THR A 218 31.72 17.90 -22.63
CA THR A 218 32.37 18.15 -21.34
C THR A 218 33.64 18.98 -21.52
N ALA A 219 34.05 19.72 -20.49
CA ALA A 219 35.34 20.40 -20.45
C ALA A 219 36.52 19.42 -20.37
N THR A 220 36.32 18.24 -19.76
CA THR A 220 37.34 17.20 -19.66
C THR A 220 36.67 15.83 -19.68
N LEU A 221 37.13 14.96 -20.58
CA LEU A 221 36.76 13.55 -20.65
C LEU A 221 38.01 12.71 -20.36
N THR A 222 37.91 11.72 -19.47
CA THR A 222 39.00 10.78 -19.17
C THR A 222 38.45 9.36 -19.23
N GLU A 223 39.01 8.57 -20.13
CA GLU A 223 38.70 7.15 -20.27
C GLU A 223 39.93 6.31 -19.93
N LYS A 224 39.77 5.32 -19.04
CA LYS A 224 40.85 4.43 -18.61
C LYS A 224 40.34 2.99 -18.60
N GLY A 225 41.00 2.11 -19.35
CA GLY A 225 40.80 0.67 -19.28
C GLY A 225 42.11 0.00 -18.85
N SER A 226 42.08 -0.83 -17.81
CA SER A 226 43.27 -1.54 -17.32
C SER A 226 43.78 -2.58 -18.32
N ALA A 227 42.87 -3.22 -19.05
CA ALA A 227 43.19 -4.21 -20.08
C ALA A 227 43.11 -3.64 -21.50
N LYS A 228 42.02 -2.92 -21.84
CA LYS A 228 41.78 -2.41 -23.19
C LYS A 228 40.78 -1.25 -23.17
N VAL A 229 41.02 -0.26 -24.04
CA VAL A 229 40.01 0.67 -24.53
C VAL A 229 39.82 0.39 -26.02
N SER A 230 38.58 0.27 -26.50
CA SER A 230 38.27 -0.12 -27.89
C SER A 230 37.25 0.85 -28.49
N VAL A 231 37.64 1.57 -29.55
CA VAL A 231 36.78 2.46 -30.32
C VAL A 231 36.67 1.92 -31.74
N GLN A 232 35.44 1.67 -32.23
CA GLN A 232 35.17 1.10 -33.54
C GLN A 232 33.96 1.80 -34.17
N GLY A 233 33.99 1.99 -35.48
CA GLY A 233 32.91 2.60 -36.26
C GLY A 233 33.21 2.54 -37.74
N GLY A 234 32.21 2.77 -38.59
CA GLY A 234 32.42 2.88 -40.05
C GLY A 234 33.35 4.05 -40.41
N ALA A 235 33.22 5.15 -39.68
CA ALA A 235 34.18 6.26 -39.64
C ALA A 235 34.45 6.60 -38.16
N VAL A 236 35.71 6.91 -37.85
CA VAL A 236 36.13 7.40 -36.54
C VAL A 236 36.88 8.71 -36.78
N GLU A 237 36.38 9.80 -36.19
CA GLU A 237 36.96 11.13 -36.32
C GLU A 237 37.47 11.61 -34.95
N VAL A 238 38.74 12.03 -34.89
CA VAL A 238 39.35 12.62 -33.70
C VAL A 238 39.95 13.96 -34.12
N LYS A 239 39.35 15.06 -33.64
CA LYS A 239 39.77 16.43 -33.94
C LYS A 239 40.32 17.09 -32.68
N ALA A 240 41.58 17.48 -32.70
CA ALA A 240 42.18 18.35 -31.69
C ALA A 240 42.41 19.74 -32.30
N THR A 241 42.00 20.80 -31.62
CA THR A 241 42.28 22.19 -32.01
C THR A 241 43.65 22.66 -31.52
N GLY A 242 44.11 22.09 -30.41
CA GLY A 242 45.47 22.22 -29.90
C GLY A 242 46.29 20.97 -30.22
N THR A 243 46.98 20.43 -29.21
CA THR A 243 47.81 19.23 -29.34
C THR A 243 46.98 17.95 -29.32
N LEU A 244 47.32 17.00 -30.20
CA LEU A 244 46.89 15.61 -30.12
C LEU A 244 48.09 14.75 -29.74
N ASP A 245 48.11 14.23 -28.52
CA ASP A 245 49.16 13.31 -28.05
C ASP A 245 48.68 11.85 -28.10
N LEU A 246 49.42 11.02 -28.85
CA LEU A 246 49.23 9.58 -28.92
C LEU A 246 50.51 8.89 -28.47
N GLN A 247 50.46 8.21 -27.31
CA GLN A 247 51.63 7.60 -26.71
C GLN A 247 51.36 6.13 -26.37
N ALA A 248 52.31 5.27 -26.69
CA ALA A 248 52.36 3.89 -26.23
C ALA A 248 53.76 3.60 -25.68
N SER A 249 53.83 2.90 -24.54
CA SER A 249 55.11 2.42 -24.00
C SER A 249 55.67 1.24 -24.80
N GLY A 250 54.79 0.49 -25.47
CA GLY A 250 55.13 -0.57 -26.41
C GLY A 250 55.00 -0.11 -27.86
N ILE A 251 54.49 -1.02 -28.70
CA ILE A 251 54.36 -0.79 -30.15
C ILE A 251 53.06 -0.03 -30.46
N THR A 252 53.18 1.09 -31.18
CA THR A 252 52.06 1.75 -31.85
C THR A 252 51.89 1.18 -33.25
N ASN A 253 50.75 0.57 -33.55
CA ASN A 253 50.41 0.09 -34.89
C ASN A 253 49.42 1.04 -35.56
N VAL A 254 49.82 1.67 -36.67
CA VAL A 254 48.94 2.48 -37.52
C VAL A 254 48.84 1.78 -38.87
N LYS A 255 47.63 1.36 -39.25
CA LYS A 255 47.39 0.60 -40.49
C LYS A 255 46.23 1.23 -41.26
N GLY A 256 46.45 1.42 -42.54
CA GLY A 256 45.45 1.88 -43.51
C GLY A 256 45.97 1.61 -44.92
N SER A 257 45.07 1.60 -45.91
CA SER A 257 45.47 1.54 -47.33
C SER A 257 46.32 2.76 -47.71
N MET A 258 46.07 3.91 -47.06
CA MET A 258 46.84 5.15 -47.18
C MET A 258 46.95 5.80 -45.79
N VAL A 259 48.14 6.26 -45.43
CA VAL A 259 48.39 7.04 -44.21
C VAL A 259 49.03 8.36 -44.63
N ASN A 260 48.30 9.46 -44.46
CA ASN A 260 48.78 10.80 -44.78
C ASN A 260 49.39 11.43 -43.54
N ILE A 261 50.67 11.79 -43.62
CA ILE A 261 51.40 12.54 -42.59
C ILE A 261 52.01 13.74 -43.32
N ASN A 262 51.72 14.96 -42.88
CA ASN A 262 52.27 16.18 -43.44
C ASN A 262 53.01 17.01 -42.39
#